data_AF-A0AAW1FYL1-F1
#
_entry.id   AF-A0AAW1FYL1-F1
#
_cell.length_a   1.000
_cell.length_b   1.000
_cell.length_c   1.000
_cell.angle_alpha   90.00
_cell.angle_beta   90.00
_cell.angle_gamma   90.00
#
_symmetry.space_group_name_H-M   'P 1'
#
loop_
_entity.id
_entity.type
_entity.pdbx_description
1 polymer ?
#
loop_
_entity_poly.entity_id
_entity_poly.type
_entity_poly.pdbx_seq_one_letter_code
_entity_poly.pdbx_strand_id
1 'polypeptide(L)'
;MAQALQEVKAGRLTLWQAAQQFGVPKSSLSGRVSGKVSSDCVYGQRTLLTQMMQMRIPWLEYCVYSASHGFPLTKPQVLAHALVIYNLCQETPKTVLGQT
;
A
#
# COMPACT_ATOMS: atom_id res chain seq x y z
N MET A 1 13.36 -4.18 2.93
CA MET A 1 13.71 -2.96 2.14
C MET A 1 13.81 -1.69 2.99
N ALA A 2 12.78 -1.35 3.79
CA ALA A 2 12.77 -0.10 4.58
C ALA A 2 13.97 0.03 5.54
N GLN A 3 14.26 -1.02 6.31
CA GLN A 3 15.43 -1.05 7.22
C GLN A 3 16.76 -0.87 6.48
N ALA A 4 16.96 -1.55 5.35
CA ALA A 4 18.17 -1.43 4.53
C ALA A 4 18.38 0.01 4.00
N LEU A 5 17.29 0.70 3.64
CA LEU A 5 17.34 2.11 3.23
C LEU A 5 17.68 3.05 4.39
N GLN A 6 17.15 2.77 5.58
CA GLN A 6 17.42 3.56 6.78
C GLN A 6 18.89 3.49 7.17
N GLU A 7 19.47 2.29 7.18
CA GLU A 7 20.89 2.07 7.53
C GLU A 7 21.86 2.72 6.52
N VAL A 8 21.53 2.65 5.22
CA VAL A 8 22.34 3.31 4.18
C VAL A 8 22.21 4.83 4.23
N LYS A 9 21.00 5.36 4.44
CA LYS A 9 20.78 6.81 4.60
C LYS A 9 21.43 7.36 5.86
N ALA A 10 21.48 6.56 6.93
CA ALA A 10 22.18 6.89 8.16
C ALA A 10 23.71 6.79 8.05
N GLY A 11 24.24 6.35 6.90
CA GLY A 11 25.68 6.21 6.66
C GLY A 11 26.35 5.06 7.44
N ARG A 12 25.56 4.19 8.08
CA ARG A 12 26.07 3.08 8.92
C ARG A 12 26.56 1.90 8.09
N LEU A 13 25.92 1.65 6.95
CA LEU A 13 26.25 0.57 6.04
C LEU A 13 26.41 1.08 4.61
N THR A 14 27.36 0.50 3.88
CA THR A 14 27.48 0.74 2.43
C THR A 14 26.34 0.07 1.68
N LEU A 15 26.03 0.56 0.47
CA LEU A 15 25.01 -0.03 -0.42
C LEU A 15 25.19 -1.55 -0.62
N TRP A 16 26.44 -2.01 -0.68
CA TRP A 16 26.77 -3.42 -0.90
C TRP A 16 26.58 -4.26 0.37
N GLN A 17 27.03 -3.76 1.53
CA GLN A 17 26.83 -4.43 2.82
C GLN A 17 25.34 -4.52 3.17
N ALA A 18 24.58 -3.44 2.96
CA ALA A 18 23.14 -3.46 3.16
C ALA A 18 22.43 -4.43 2.20
N ALA A 19 22.87 -4.50 0.94
CA ALA A 19 22.30 -5.46 -0.03
C ALA A 19 22.55 -6.92 0.39
N GLN A 20 23.76 -7.25 0.85
CA GLN A 20 24.13 -8.58 1.35
C GLN A 20 23.37 -8.94 2.64
N GLN A 21 23.38 -8.04 3.62
CA GLN A 21 22.82 -8.31 4.95
C GLN A 21 21.28 -8.43 4.93
N PHE A 22 20.60 -7.62 4.13
CA PHE A 22 19.14 -7.61 4.07
C PHE A 22 18.57 -8.41 2.87
N GLY A 23 19.42 -9.03 2.06
CA GLY A 23 19.01 -9.84 0.91
C GLY A 23 18.24 -9.03 -0.15
N VAL A 24 18.64 -7.78 -0.40
CA VAL A 24 17.93 -6.88 -1.33
C VAL A 24 18.80 -6.49 -2.53
N PRO A 25 18.23 -6.40 -3.75
CA PRO A 25 19.01 -6.04 -4.93
C PRO A 25 19.66 -4.67 -4.80
N LYS A 26 20.98 -4.60 -5.03
CA LYS A 26 21.76 -3.36 -4.98
C LYS A 26 21.21 -2.28 -5.91
N SER A 27 20.76 -2.65 -7.12
CA SER A 27 20.18 -1.73 -8.10
C SER A 27 18.88 -1.09 -7.59
N SER A 28 18.00 -1.89 -6.99
CA SER A 28 16.76 -1.40 -6.36
C SER A 28 17.04 -0.51 -5.16
N LEU A 29 18.07 -0.82 -4.38
CA LEU A 29 18.45 -0.05 -3.20
C LEU A 29 19.07 1.29 -3.60
N SER A 30 19.99 1.29 -4.57
CA SER A 30 20.60 2.48 -5.16
C SER A 30 19.56 3.42 -5.77
N GLY A 31 18.60 2.89 -6.54
CA GLY A 31 17.53 3.70 -7.15
C GLY A 31 16.65 4.43 -6.11
N ARG A 32 16.44 3.82 -4.94
CA ARG A 32 15.68 4.42 -3.83
C ARG A 32 16.52 5.39 -2.98
N VAL A 33 17.83 5.15 -2.83
CA VAL A 33 18.75 6.10 -2.15
C VAL A 33 18.94 7.37 -2.98
N SER A 34 19.04 7.23 -4.30
CA SER A 34 19.16 8.35 -5.24
C SER A 34 17.86 9.17 -5.41
N GLY A 35 16.75 8.74 -4.82
CA GLY A 35 15.45 9.40 -4.95
C GLY A 35 14.70 9.14 -6.27
N LYS A 36 15.27 8.32 -7.18
CA LYS A 36 14.61 7.94 -8.44
C LYS A 36 13.33 7.13 -8.22
N VAL A 37 13.27 6.39 -7.11
CA VAL A 37 12.11 5.57 -6.73
C VAL A 37 11.73 5.92 -5.30
N SER A 38 10.45 6.25 -5.06
CA SER A 38 9.97 6.53 -3.70
C SER A 38 10.16 5.31 -2.80
N SER A 39 10.45 5.55 -1.51
CA SER A 39 10.63 4.50 -0.50
C SER A 39 9.41 3.59 -0.39
N ASP A 40 8.24 4.14 -0.66
CA ASP A 40 6.94 3.52 -0.41
C ASP A 40 6.40 2.78 -1.66
N CYS A 41 7.17 2.80 -2.75
CA CYS A 41 6.83 2.07 -3.95
C CYS A 41 6.97 0.55 -3.70
N VAL A 42 5.89 -0.18 -3.92
CA VAL A 42 5.88 -1.64 -4.03
C VAL A 42 5.92 -2.02 -5.50
N TYR A 43 6.71 -3.04 -5.84
CA TYR A 43 6.72 -3.58 -7.19
C TYR A 43 5.42 -4.32 -7.45
N GLY A 44 4.71 -3.96 -8.52
CA GLY A 44 3.44 -4.60 -8.90
C GLY A 44 2.36 -3.60 -9.31
N GLN A 45 1.15 -4.10 -9.50
CA GLN A 45 0.00 -3.26 -9.79
C GLN A 45 -0.30 -2.33 -8.61
N ARG A 46 -0.72 -1.10 -8.93
CA ARG A 46 -1.10 -0.10 -7.95
C ARG A 46 -2.25 -0.63 -7.10
N THR A 47 -2.10 -0.61 -5.78
CA THR A 47 -3.18 -0.95 -4.85
C THR A 47 -4.32 0.04 -5.03
N LEU A 48 -5.47 -0.43 -5.51
CA LEU A 48 -6.66 0.40 -5.73
C LEU A 48 -7.30 0.85 -4.41
N LEU A 49 -7.10 0.08 -3.34
CA LEU A 49 -7.56 0.39 -1.99
C LEU A 49 -6.40 1.02 -1.21
N THR A 50 -6.42 2.36 -1.08
CA THR A 50 -5.45 3.10 -0.27
C THR A 50 -5.65 2.81 1.23
N GLN A 51 -4.62 3.01 2.05
CA GLN A 51 -4.68 2.82 3.51
C GLN A 51 -5.82 3.64 4.19
N MET A 52 -6.14 4.82 3.66
CA MET A 52 -7.30 5.61 4.10
C MET A 52 -8.64 4.91 3.83
N MET A 53 -8.76 4.23 2.68
CA MET A 53 -9.92 3.40 2.40
C MET A 53 -9.93 2.23 3.39
N GLN A 54 -8.81 1.52 3.57
CA GLN A 54 -8.66 0.39 4.50
C GLN A 54 -9.01 0.76 5.96
N MET A 55 -8.77 1.99 6.40
CA MET A 55 -9.17 2.50 7.72
C MET A 55 -10.67 2.78 7.85
N ARG A 56 -11.36 3.07 6.74
CA ARG A 56 -12.80 3.37 6.69
C ARG A 56 -13.66 2.10 6.58
N ILE A 57 -13.09 0.92 6.80
CA ILE A 57 -13.65 -0.37 6.41
C ILE A 57 -14.08 -1.20 7.64
N PRO A 58 -15.35 -1.09 8.07
CA PRO A 58 -16.03 -2.14 8.85
C PRO A 58 -16.31 -3.41 8.03
N TRP A 59 -16.17 -3.40 6.70
CA TRP A 59 -16.52 -4.57 5.88
C TRP A 59 -15.49 -5.71 5.91
N LEU A 60 -14.24 -5.44 6.30
CA LEU A 60 -13.27 -6.54 6.53
C LEU A 60 -13.68 -7.32 7.78
N GLU A 61 -14.06 -6.60 8.84
CA GLU A 61 -14.71 -7.16 10.03
C GLU A 61 -16.03 -7.86 9.66
N TYR A 62 -16.83 -7.21 8.81
CA TYR A 62 -17.81 -7.77 7.87
C TYR A 62 -17.60 -9.23 7.48
N CYS A 63 -16.57 -9.40 6.65
CA CYS A 63 -16.22 -10.65 6.00
C CYS A 63 -15.71 -11.69 7.00
N VAL A 64 -14.91 -11.26 7.96
CA VAL A 64 -14.36 -12.11 9.02
C VAL A 64 -15.49 -12.65 9.91
N TYR A 65 -16.44 -11.78 10.27
CA TYR A 65 -17.63 -12.12 11.03
C TYR A 65 -18.50 -13.13 10.27
N SER A 66 -18.81 -12.85 8.99
CA SER A 66 -19.64 -13.72 8.16
C SER A 66 -19.02 -15.11 7.98
N ALA A 67 -17.71 -15.17 7.72
CA ALA A 67 -16.97 -16.42 7.64
C ALA A 67 -16.99 -17.21 8.96
N SER A 68 -16.86 -16.52 10.10
CA SER A 68 -16.89 -17.14 11.43
C SER A 68 -18.26 -17.71 11.80
N HIS A 69 -19.34 -17.13 11.27
CA HIS A 69 -20.72 -17.58 11.47
C HIS A 69 -21.21 -18.58 10.40
N GLY A 70 -20.32 -19.10 9.56
CA GLY A 70 -20.64 -20.14 8.58
C GLY A 70 -21.20 -19.62 7.25
N PHE A 71 -21.09 -18.32 6.98
CA PHE A 71 -21.45 -17.70 5.70
C PHE A 71 -20.19 -17.14 5.02
N PRO A 72 -19.34 -18.02 4.45
CA PRO A 72 -18.15 -17.56 3.74
C PRO A 72 -18.54 -16.79 2.48
N LEU A 73 -18.02 -15.57 2.36
CA LEU A 73 -18.22 -14.75 1.17
C LEU A 73 -17.33 -15.23 0.04
N THR A 74 -17.90 -15.30 -1.15
CA THR A 74 -17.15 -15.66 -2.35
C THR A 74 -16.29 -14.49 -2.83
N LYS A 75 -15.18 -14.78 -3.49
CA LYS A 75 -14.30 -13.76 -4.11
C LYS A 75 -15.08 -12.71 -4.95
N PRO A 76 -16.03 -13.07 -5.83
CA PRO A 76 -16.79 -12.08 -6.58
C PRO A 76 -17.67 -11.18 -5.70
N GLN A 77 -18.27 -11.70 -4.63
CA GLN A 77 -19.04 -10.88 -3.68
C GLN A 77 -18.14 -9.86 -2.97
N VAL A 78 -16.98 -10.31 -2.49
CA VAL A 78 -15.98 -9.43 -1.87
C VAL A 78 -15.54 -8.31 -2.82
N LEU A 79 -15.29 -8.64 -4.08
CA LEU A 79 -14.94 -7.66 -5.11
C LEU A 79 -16.07 -6.68 -5.40
N ALA A 80 -17.31 -7.15 -5.48
CA ALA A 80 -18.48 -6.29 -5.67
C ALA A 80 -18.62 -5.27 -4.53
N HIS A 81 -18.48 -5.70 -3.28
CA HIS A 81 -18.49 -4.80 -2.13
C HIS A 81 -17.33 -3.79 -2.16
N ALA A 82 -16.12 -4.24 -2.50
CA ALA A 82 -14.97 -3.35 -2.62
C ALA A 82 -15.14 -2.28 -3.72
N LEU A 83 -15.75 -2.64 -4.85
CA LEU A 83 -16.06 -1.71 -5.95
C LEU A 83 -17.09 -0.65 -5.55
N VAL A 84 -18.15 -1.04 -4.82
CA VAL A 84 -19.15 -0.08 -4.30
C VAL A 84 -18.48 0.96 -3.43
N ILE A 85 -17.63 0.53 -2.49
CA ILE A 85 -16.91 1.43 -1.58
C ILE A 85 -15.93 2.32 -2.35
N TYR A 86 -15.24 1.76 -3.33
CA TYR A 86 -14.34 2.51 -4.19
C TYR A 86 -15.07 3.64 -4.92
N ASN A 87 -16.21 3.34 -5.53
CA ASN A 87 -17.04 4.34 -6.21
C ASN A 87 -17.56 5.41 -5.24
N LEU A 88 -18.07 5.01 -4.06
CA LEU A 88 -18.52 5.95 -3.03
C LEU A 88 -17.40 6.88 -2.53
N CYS A 89 -16.16 6.40 -2.47
CA CYS A 89 -15.01 7.23 -2.08
C CYS A 89 -14.55 8.16 -3.21
N GLN A 90 -14.84 7.84 -4.48
CA GLN A 90 -14.57 8.75 -5.59
C GLN A 90 -15.56 9.90 -5.68
N GLU A 91 -16.79 9.72 -5.18
CA GLU A 91 -17.83 10.76 -5.21
C GLU A 91 -17.70 11.83 -4.11
N THR A 92 -16.73 11.74 -3.19
CA THR A 92 -16.41 12.88 -2.34
C THR A 92 -15.82 14.00 -3.22
N PRO A 93 -16.45 15.18 -3.28
CA PRO A 93 -16.22 16.15 -4.34
C PRO A 93 -14.81 16.70 -4.29
N LYS A 94 -14.19 16.76 -5.47
CA LYS A 94 -13.08 17.67 -5.79
C LYS A 94 -13.46 19.04 -5.21
N THR A 95 -12.78 19.48 -4.16
CA THR A 95 -12.96 20.83 -3.61
C THR A 95 -12.76 21.80 -4.77
N VAL A 96 -13.85 22.43 -5.20
CA VAL A 96 -13.81 23.50 -6.19
C VAL A 96 -13.16 24.69 -5.49
N LEU A 97 -11.82 24.72 -5.52
CA LEU A 97 -11.04 25.93 -5.25
C LEU A 97 -11.29 26.85 -6.44
N GLY A 98 -12.27 27.73 -6.30
CA GLY A 98 -12.58 28.70 -7.32
C GLY A 98 -14.00 29.24 -7.18
N GLN A 99 -14.25 29.99 -6.12
CA GLN A 99 -15.16 31.14 -6.21
C GLN A 99 -14.48 32.34 -5.54
N THR A 100 -14.53 33.41 -6.30
CA THR A 100 -13.86 34.71 -6.22
C THR A 100 -14.17 35.52 -4.98
#